data_AF-A0A520EPN6-F1
#
_entry.id   AF-A0A520EPN6-F1
#
_cell.length_a   1.000
_cell.length_b   1.000
_cell.length_c   1.000
_cell.angle_alpha   90.00
_cell.angle_beta   90.00
_cell.angle_gamma   90.00
#
_symmetry.space_group_name_H-M   'P 1'
#
loop_
_entity.id
_entity.type
_entity.pdbx_description
1 polymer ?
#
loop_
_entity_poly.entity_id
_entity_poly.type
_entity_poly.pdbx_seq_one_letter_code
_entity_poly.pdbx_strand_id
1 'polypeptide(L)'
;GIGLVGGYHPVRSRIGWQVWATERLMDSARTFLFPLYASLLTPHWLRLLGAKIGKDVEASTVLMIPKFTTVADGAFLADDTMVASYELGGGWMHLGDAKVGKRAFLGNSGMTGPGRTVPKNGLVAVLSATPDKAKSGSSWLGSPPVRLRRAAGSADSSRTFDPPRKLKIARSLVETCRLIPVVVTFGIGLGVLFGLTAIADSIGYWLAAALSGVVLLVAGFVAAAVSAAAKWLWVGRIGKTDHPLWSSFVWRNEVADTFVETVAAPWFARAAEGTAVLNMWLRWLGADIGRGVWCETYWLPEADLVTLADGATVNRGCVVQTHLFHDRIMSMDTVDLGRGATLGPHCVALPASGIGDGATVGPASLVMRGDTVPAHTRWQGNPIAPWAKGDPFPRIRDDRNEG
;
A
#
# COMPACT_ATOMS: atom_id res chain seq x y z
N GLY A 1 -6.88 -20.49 11.95
CA GLY A 1 -6.83 -21.60 10.97
C GLY A 1 -7.57 -22.86 11.41
N ILE A 2 -7.38 -23.33 12.65
CA ILE A 2 -7.97 -24.58 13.15
C ILE A 2 -9.51 -24.49 13.14
N GLY A 3 -10.16 -25.48 12.53
CA GLY A 3 -11.62 -25.61 12.51
C GLY A 3 -12.38 -24.68 11.55
N LEU A 4 -11.71 -23.79 10.82
CA LEU A 4 -12.38 -22.97 9.79
C LEU A 4 -12.88 -23.84 8.63
N VAL A 5 -14.09 -23.62 8.15
CA VAL A 5 -14.66 -24.35 7.01
C VAL A 5 -15.07 -23.33 5.95
N GLY A 6 -15.01 -23.72 4.67
CA GLY A 6 -15.51 -22.88 3.58
C GLY A 6 -17.03 -22.88 3.51
N GLY A 7 -17.61 -21.88 2.85
CA GLY A 7 -19.05 -21.71 2.68
C GLY A 7 -19.59 -20.46 3.37
N TYR A 8 -20.92 -20.44 3.55
CA TYR A 8 -21.62 -19.33 4.17
C TYR A 8 -21.76 -19.54 5.67
N HIS A 9 -21.36 -18.54 6.45
CA HIS A 9 -21.44 -18.55 7.91
C HIS A 9 -22.06 -17.25 8.43
N PRO A 10 -22.87 -17.28 9.50
CA PRO A 10 -23.33 -16.04 10.13
C PRO A 10 -22.14 -15.24 10.67
N VAL A 11 -22.13 -13.92 10.50
CA VAL A 11 -21.02 -13.05 10.94
C VAL A 11 -20.75 -13.19 12.43
N ARG A 12 -21.81 -13.36 13.25
CA ARG A 12 -21.71 -13.50 14.71
C ARG A 12 -21.50 -14.96 15.18
N SER A 13 -21.26 -15.89 14.27
CA SER A 13 -20.96 -17.29 14.62
C SER A 13 -19.53 -17.45 15.14
N ARG A 14 -19.23 -18.60 15.74
CA ARG A 14 -17.86 -18.97 16.12
C ARG A 14 -16.89 -18.84 14.93
N ILE A 15 -17.27 -19.33 13.75
CA ILE A 15 -16.45 -19.25 12.54
C ILE A 15 -16.24 -17.79 12.14
N GLY A 16 -17.28 -16.96 12.22
CA GLY A 16 -17.17 -15.53 11.93
C GLY A 16 -16.20 -14.79 12.83
N TRP A 17 -16.26 -15.03 14.14
CA TRP A 17 -15.28 -14.50 15.08
C TRP A 17 -13.87 -15.02 14.83
N GLN A 18 -13.70 -16.30 14.47
CA GLN A 18 -12.38 -16.86 14.16
C GLN A 18 -11.77 -16.22 12.91
N VAL A 19 -12.57 -15.98 11.87
CA VAL A 19 -12.12 -15.31 10.65
C VAL A 19 -11.77 -13.85 10.93
N TRP A 20 -12.67 -13.11 11.57
CA TRP A 20 -12.44 -11.72 11.93
C TRP A 20 -11.17 -11.56 12.78
N ALA A 21 -10.99 -12.41 13.80
CA ALA A 21 -9.82 -12.37 14.66
C ALA A 21 -8.54 -12.73 13.88
N THR A 22 -8.61 -13.72 12.99
CA THR A 22 -7.47 -14.09 12.12
C THR A 22 -7.06 -12.91 11.25
N GLU A 23 -8.02 -12.26 10.57
CA GLU A 23 -7.73 -11.15 9.67
C GLU A 23 -7.22 -9.92 10.44
N ARG A 24 -7.80 -9.60 11.60
CA ARG A 24 -7.31 -8.50 12.46
C ARG A 24 -5.92 -8.77 13.03
N LEU A 25 -5.60 -10.00 13.39
CA LEU A 25 -4.24 -10.36 13.83
C LEU A 25 -3.24 -10.26 12.67
N MET A 26 -3.62 -10.67 11.46
CA MET A 26 -2.82 -10.51 10.26
C MET A 26 -2.56 -9.03 9.93
N ASP A 27 -3.61 -8.21 10.03
CA ASP A 27 -3.58 -6.76 9.80
C ASP A 27 -2.68 -6.03 10.81
N SER A 28 -2.76 -6.40 12.08
CA SER A 28 -1.83 -5.94 13.11
C SER A 28 -0.39 -6.43 12.86
N ALA A 29 -0.23 -7.70 12.47
CA ALA A 29 1.08 -8.28 12.22
C ALA A 29 1.82 -7.60 11.07
N ARG A 30 1.14 -7.26 9.95
CA ARG A 30 1.77 -6.49 8.87
C ARG A 30 2.22 -5.10 9.32
N THR A 31 1.53 -4.50 10.29
CA THR A 31 1.86 -3.17 10.82
C THR A 31 3.07 -3.24 11.76
N PHE A 32 3.04 -4.12 12.76
CA PHE A 32 4.10 -4.22 13.77
C PHE A 32 5.34 -4.95 13.28
N LEU A 33 5.18 -5.88 12.34
CA LEU A 33 6.26 -6.64 11.74
C LEU A 33 6.54 -6.16 10.31
N PHE A 34 6.29 -4.87 10.01
CA PHE A 34 6.51 -4.31 8.68
C PHE A 34 7.87 -4.68 8.07
N PRO A 35 9.01 -4.69 8.80
CA PRO A 35 10.30 -5.12 8.24
C PRO A 35 10.40 -6.61 7.88
N LEU A 36 9.58 -7.46 8.53
CA LEU A 36 9.44 -8.88 8.17
C LEU A 36 8.54 -9.03 6.94
N TYR A 37 7.47 -8.23 6.86
CA TYR A 37 6.71 -8.01 5.64
C TYR A 37 7.61 -7.25 4.62
N ALA A 38 7.24 -7.26 3.34
CA ALA A 38 8.05 -6.65 2.29
C ALA A 38 9.50 -7.19 2.17
N SER A 39 9.84 -8.34 2.75
CA SER A 39 11.21 -8.89 2.77
C SER A 39 11.28 -10.29 2.14
N LEU A 40 12.48 -10.79 1.90
CA LEU A 40 12.68 -12.17 1.46
C LEU A 40 12.16 -13.24 2.45
N LEU A 41 11.88 -12.85 3.70
CA LEU A 41 11.34 -13.73 4.73
C LEU A 41 9.81 -13.84 4.69
N THR A 42 9.10 -12.87 4.07
CA THR A 42 7.63 -12.82 4.06
C THR A 42 6.98 -14.12 3.55
N PRO A 43 7.41 -14.73 2.43
CA PRO A 43 6.83 -16.00 1.96
C PRO A 43 6.97 -17.14 2.96
N HIS A 44 8.08 -17.19 3.71
CA HIS A 44 8.33 -18.21 4.72
C HIS A 44 7.43 -18.02 5.93
N TRP A 45 7.30 -16.77 6.39
CA TRP A 45 6.37 -16.38 7.44
C TRP A 45 4.93 -16.79 7.10
N LEU A 46 4.46 -16.50 5.89
CA LEU A 46 3.12 -16.88 5.43
C LEU A 46 2.90 -18.40 5.38
N ARG A 47 3.93 -19.20 5.04
CA ARG A 47 3.85 -20.67 5.13
C ARG A 47 3.68 -21.15 6.57
N LEU A 48 4.40 -20.56 7.51
CA LEU A 48 4.29 -20.90 8.94
C LEU A 48 2.88 -20.59 9.48
N LEU A 49 2.24 -19.54 8.97
CA LEU A 49 0.86 -19.18 9.30
C LEU A 49 -0.19 -20.11 8.67
N GLY A 50 0.21 -21.03 7.80
CA GLY A 50 -0.64 -22.06 7.20
C GLY A 50 -1.09 -21.78 5.75
N ALA A 51 -0.54 -20.75 5.10
CA ALA A 51 -0.79 -20.51 3.68
C ALA A 51 0.05 -21.43 2.78
N LYS A 52 -0.51 -21.81 1.63
CA LYS A 52 0.21 -22.63 0.64
C LYS A 52 0.99 -21.71 -0.31
N ILE A 53 2.25 -21.40 0.03
CA ILE A 53 3.09 -20.48 -0.75
C ILE A 53 4.17 -21.24 -1.54
N GLY A 54 4.23 -21.04 -2.85
CA GLY A 54 5.18 -21.64 -3.78
C GLY A 54 6.61 -21.08 -3.68
N LYS A 55 7.49 -21.52 -4.57
CA LYS A 55 8.91 -21.10 -4.64
C LYS A 55 9.06 -19.74 -5.31
N ASP A 56 10.05 -18.94 -4.87
CA ASP A 56 10.39 -17.63 -5.44
C ASP A 56 9.20 -16.65 -5.55
N VAL A 57 8.21 -16.80 -4.66
CA VAL A 57 7.13 -15.85 -4.47
C VAL A 57 7.71 -14.58 -3.85
N GLU A 58 7.36 -13.43 -4.39
CA GLU A 58 7.58 -12.13 -3.75
C GLU A 58 6.24 -11.69 -3.15
N ALA A 59 6.26 -11.30 -1.88
CA ALA A 59 5.07 -10.84 -1.20
C ALA A 59 5.43 -9.63 -0.34
N SER A 60 4.63 -8.57 -0.45
CA SER A 60 4.77 -7.38 0.38
C SER A 60 3.76 -7.39 1.53
N THR A 61 3.02 -6.31 1.75
CA THR A 61 2.04 -6.15 2.84
C THR A 61 0.69 -6.83 2.57
N VAL A 62 0.72 -8.13 2.29
CA VAL A 62 -0.48 -8.93 1.97
C VAL A 62 -1.35 -9.24 3.20
N LEU A 63 -2.65 -9.03 3.07
CA LEU A 63 -3.69 -9.46 4.00
C LEU A 63 -4.40 -10.70 3.44
N MET A 64 -4.53 -11.76 4.25
CA MET A 64 -5.15 -13.01 3.80
C MET A 64 -5.71 -13.84 4.94
N ILE A 65 -6.59 -14.79 4.61
CA ILE A 65 -6.89 -15.93 5.49
C ILE A 65 -5.97 -17.10 5.07
N PRO A 66 -4.91 -17.43 5.86
CA PRO A 66 -3.87 -18.35 5.41
C PRO A 66 -4.41 -19.72 4.97
N LYS A 67 -5.37 -20.27 5.72
CA LYS A 67 -5.95 -21.59 5.43
C LYS A 67 -6.53 -21.72 4.02
N PHE A 68 -7.13 -20.65 3.50
CA PHE A 68 -7.81 -20.63 2.20
C PHE A 68 -6.93 -20.06 1.09
N THR A 69 -5.67 -19.75 1.39
CA THR A 69 -4.79 -19.03 0.46
C THR A 69 -3.78 -19.96 -0.18
N THR A 70 -3.80 -20.00 -1.52
CA THR A 70 -2.77 -20.68 -2.32
C THR A 70 -2.09 -19.70 -3.27
N VAL A 71 -0.77 -19.60 -3.19
CA VAL A 71 0.05 -18.73 -4.04
C VAL A 71 1.07 -19.59 -4.75
N ALA A 72 1.02 -19.67 -6.07
CA ALA A 72 1.89 -20.55 -6.85
C ALA A 72 3.27 -19.92 -7.12
N ASP A 73 4.20 -20.72 -7.62
CA ASP A 73 5.60 -20.34 -7.82
C ASP A 73 5.78 -19.03 -8.63
N GLY A 74 6.72 -18.20 -8.20
CA GLY A 74 7.11 -16.98 -8.90
C GLY A 74 6.04 -15.89 -8.91
N ALA A 75 4.91 -16.07 -8.24
CA ALA A 75 3.88 -15.05 -8.10
C ALA A 75 4.42 -13.81 -7.37
N PHE A 76 3.79 -12.67 -7.63
CA PHE A 76 4.11 -11.40 -6.99
C PHE A 76 2.82 -10.85 -6.35
N LEU A 77 2.85 -10.67 -5.05
CA LEU A 77 1.79 -10.04 -4.27
C LEU A 77 2.31 -8.68 -3.80
N ALA A 78 1.74 -7.62 -4.36
CA ALA A 78 2.15 -6.26 -4.06
C ALA A 78 1.56 -5.77 -2.73
N ASP A 79 1.71 -4.47 -2.45
CA ASP A 79 1.29 -3.89 -1.18
C ASP A 79 -0.22 -3.91 -0.99
N ASP A 80 -0.64 -4.09 0.26
CA ASP A 80 -2.05 -4.03 0.68
C ASP A 80 -2.96 -4.98 -0.10
N THR A 81 -2.40 -6.05 -0.67
CA THR A 81 -3.18 -7.04 -1.43
C THR A 81 -4.06 -7.88 -0.51
N MET A 82 -5.27 -8.22 -0.97
CA MET A 82 -6.20 -9.07 -0.23
C MET A 82 -6.40 -10.41 -0.93
N VAL A 83 -6.11 -11.52 -0.25
CA VAL A 83 -6.25 -12.87 -0.82
C VAL A 83 -7.07 -13.78 0.11
N ALA A 84 -8.11 -14.41 -0.44
CA ALA A 84 -9.03 -15.27 0.31
C ALA A 84 -9.68 -14.57 1.53
N SER A 85 -9.74 -13.24 1.54
CA SER A 85 -10.57 -12.51 2.51
C SER A 85 -12.05 -12.84 2.27
N TYR A 86 -12.89 -12.57 3.25
CA TYR A 86 -14.30 -12.96 3.24
C TYR A 86 -15.18 -11.93 2.52
N GLU A 87 -16.22 -12.41 1.84
CA GLU A 87 -17.27 -11.52 1.32
C GLU A 87 -18.34 -11.34 2.40
N LEU A 88 -18.79 -10.12 2.65
CA LEU A 88 -19.86 -9.81 3.60
C LEU A 88 -21.15 -9.43 2.88
N GLY A 89 -22.27 -9.98 3.32
CA GLY A 89 -23.59 -9.58 2.82
C GLY A 89 -24.72 -10.11 3.71
N GLY A 90 -25.71 -9.27 4.02
CA GLY A 90 -26.94 -9.69 4.69
C GLY A 90 -26.76 -10.36 6.07
N GLY A 91 -25.69 -10.04 6.81
CA GLY A 91 -25.37 -10.70 8.09
C GLY A 91 -24.65 -12.03 7.97
N TRP A 92 -24.28 -12.43 6.75
CA TRP A 92 -23.50 -13.61 6.43
C TRP A 92 -22.12 -13.21 5.92
N MET A 93 -21.18 -14.14 6.07
CA MET A 93 -19.89 -14.09 5.41
C MET A 93 -19.70 -15.33 4.54
N HIS A 94 -19.09 -15.15 3.37
CA HIS A 94 -18.72 -16.22 2.48
C HIS A 94 -17.21 -16.43 2.52
N LEU A 95 -16.80 -17.67 2.81
CA LEU A 95 -15.42 -18.12 2.91
C LEU A 95 -15.13 -19.14 1.83
N GLY A 96 -13.93 -19.10 1.26
CA GLY A 96 -13.55 -20.05 0.23
C GLY A 96 -12.11 -19.88 -0.20
N ASP A 97 -11.60 -20.89 -0.88
CA ASP A 97 -10.23 -20.89 -1.38
C ASP A 97 -10.03 -19.79 -2.43
N ALA A 98 -8.92 -19.07 -2.33
CA ALA A 98 -8.44 -18.17 -3.37
C ALA A 98 -7.05 -18.58 -3.83
N LYS A 99 -6.81 -18.45 -5.14
CA LYS A 99 -5.55 -18.87 -5.75
C LYS A 99 -4.88 -17.76 -6.54
N VAL A 100 -3.60 -17.56 -6.32
CA VAL A 100 -2.76 -16.72 -7.17
C VAL A 100 -1.90 -17.63 -8.07
N GLY A 101 -2.06 -17.49 -9.38
CA GLY A 101 -1.42 -18.36 -10.38
C GLY A 101 0.10 -18.23 -10.46
N LYS A 102 0.75 -19.20 -11.15
CA LYS A 102 2.21 -19.22 -11.35
C LYS A 102 2.64 -17.97 -12.11
N ARG A 103 3.64 -17.24 -11.61
CA ARG A 103 4.11 -15.94 -12.15
C ARG A 103 2.98 -14.93 -12.38
N ALA A 104 1.88 -15.05 -11.63
CA ALA A 104 0.83 -14.05 -11.65
C ALA A 104 1.25 -12.83 -10.83
N PHE A 105 0.69 -11.68 -11.18
CA PHE A 105 0.91 -10.42 -10.49
C PHE A 105 -0.41 -9.91 -9.91
N LEU A 106 -0.49 -9.76 -8.60
CA LEU A 106 -1.58 -9.09 -7.91
C LEU A 106 -1.05 -7.72 -7.45
N GLY A 107 -1.51 -6.64 -8.09
CA GLY A 107 -1.03 -5.27 -7.86
C GLY A 107 -1.56 -4.65 -6.57
N ASN A 108 -1.07 -3.46 -6.23
CA ASN A 108 -1.34 -2.80 -4.94
C ASN A 108 -2.85 -2.69 -4.66
N SER A 109 -3.28 -3.04 -3.45
CA SER A 109 -4.71 -3.08 -3.08
C SER A 109 -5.59 -3.94 -4.00
N GLY A 110 -4.99 -4.85 -4.77
CA GLY A 110 -5.69 -5.83 -5.60
C GLY A 110 -6.28 -6.95 -4.75
N MET A 111 -7.48 -7.42 -5.10
CA MET A 111 -8.21 -8.42 -4.33
C MET A 111 -8.50 -9.70 -5.11
N THR A 112 -8.30 -10.83 -4.44
CA THR A 112 -8.71 -12.16 -4.90
C THR A 112 -9.65 -12.76 -3.86
N GLY A 113 -10.95 -12.58 -4.09
CA GLY A 113 -12.01 -13.08 -3.20
C GLY A 113 -12.16 -14.60 -3.19
N PRO A 114 -13.07 -15.13 -2.35
CA PRO A 114 -13.39 -16.54 -2.25
C PRO A 114 -13.77 -17.15 -3.61
N GLY A 115 -13.20 -18.30 -3.95
CA GLY A 115 -13.46 -19.00 -5.22
C GLY A 115 -12.79 -18.36 -6.44
N ARG A 116 -12.10 -17.23 -6.30
CA ARG A 116 -11.42 -16.54 -7.42
C ARG A 116 -10.00 -17.06 -7.62
N THR A 117 -9.54 -17.00 -8.87
CA THR A 117 -8.16 -17.36 -9.23
C THR A 117 -7.53 -16.31 -10.12
N VAL A 118 -6.41 -15.73 -9.67
CA VAL A 118 -5.56 -14.88 -10.53
C VAL A 118 -4.92 -15.77 -11.59
N PRO A 119 -5.09 -15.47 -12.89
CA PRO A 119 -4.60 -16.32 -13.98
C PRO A 119 -3.06 -16.45 -13.98
N LYS A 120 -2.56 -17.62 -14.36
CA LYS A 120 -1.12 -17.87 -14.59
C LYS A 120 -0.55 -16.86 -15.58
N ASN A 121 0.65 -16.32 -15.32
CA ASN A 121 1.28 -15.25 -16.11
C ASN A 121 0.37 -14.02 -16.33
N GLY A 122 -0.69 -13.88 -15.54
CA GLY A 122 -1.65 -12.81 -15.67
C GLY A 122 -1.46 -11.74 -14.61
N LEU A 123 -2.23 -10.67 -14.74
CA LEU A 123 -2.13 -9.51 -13.86
C LEU A 123 -3.52 -9.06 -13.42
N VAL A 124 -3.68 -8.80 -12.14
CA VAL A 124 -4.79 -8.01 -11.59
C VAL A 124 -4.18 -6.70 -11.12
N ALA A 125 -4.62 -5.59 -11.70
CA ALA A 125 -4.01 -4.28 -11.51
C ALA A 125 -4.28 -3.70 -10.12
N VAL A 126 -3.74 -2.51 -9.89
CA VAL A 126 -3.93 -1.75 -8.66
C VAL A 126 -5.42 -1.51 -8.41
N LEU A 127 -5.85 -1.56 -7.14
CA LEU A 127 -7.23 -1.35 -6.70
C LEU A 127 -8.26 -2.26 -7.40
N SER A 128 -7.86 -3.39 -7.99
CA SER A 128 -8.72 -4.17 -8.88
C SER A 128 -9.19 -5.49 -8.28
N ALA A 129 -10.37 -5.96 -8.70
CA ALA A 129 -10.90 -7.25 -8.31
C ALA A 129 -10.50 -8.36 -9.28
N THR A 130 -10.32 -9.58 -8.77
CA THR A 130 -10.05 -10.74 -9.62
C THR A 130 -11.34 -11.23 -10.31
N PRO A 131 -11.35 -11.42 -11.64
CA PRO A 131 -12.51 -11.94 -12.37
C PRO A 131 -12.84 -13.39 -11.98
N ASP A 132 -14.07 -13.83 -12.25
CA ASP A 132 -14.54 -15.19 -11.97
C ASP A 132 -13.79 -16.22 -12.80
N LYS A 133 -13.62 -15.90 -14.08
CA LYS A 133 -12.97 -16.75 -15.07
C LYS A 133 -11.98 -15.91 -15.86
N ALA A 134 -10.72 -16.33 -15.83
CA ALA A 134 -9.66 -15.68 -16.60
C ALA A 134 -8.77 -16.70 -17.29
N LYS A 135 -8.34 -16.37 -18.51
CA LYS A 135 -7.37 -17.17 -19.27
C LYS A 135 -5.95 -16.84 -18.81
N SER A 136 -5.05 -17.82 -18.87
CA SER A 136 -3.61 -17.60 -18.64
C SER A 136 -3.10 -16.44 -19.51
N GLY A 137 -2.24 -15.59 -18.96
CA GLY A 137 -1.67 -14.43 -19.65
C GLY A 137 -2.60 -13.22 -19.78
N SER A 138 -3.83 -13.29 -19.29
CA SER A 138 -4.75 -12.14 -19.31
C SER A 138 -4.48 -11.16 -18.17
N SER A 139 -4.71 -9.87 -18.45
CA SER A 139 -4.59 -8.78 -17.49
C SER A 139 -5.96 -8.15 -17.24
N TRP A 140 -6.21 -7.73 -16.01
CA TRP A 140 -7.50 -7.25 -15.54
C TRP A 140 -7.31 -6.01 -14.66
N LEU A 141 -8.26 -5.08 -14.74
CA LEU A 141 -8.29 -3.86 -13.95
C LEU A 141 -9.72 -3.52 -13.54
N GLY A 142 -9.86 -2.72 -12.49
CA GLY A 142 -11.14 -2.20 -12.03
C GLY A 142 -11.94 -3.13 -11.13
N SER A 143 -13.02 -2.58 -10.62
CA SER A 143 -14.08 -3.29 -9.90
C SER A 143 -15.42 -2.64 -10.30
N PRO A 144 -16.21 -3.24 -11.20
CA PRO A 144 -16.06 -4.59 -11.77
C PRO A 144 -14.82 -4.79 -12.67
N PRO A 145 -14.27 -6.02 -12.74
CA PRO A 145 -13.05 -6.29 -13.50
C PRO A 145 -13.25 -6.25 -15.01
N VAL A 146 -12.47 -5.42 -15.68
CA VAL A 146 -12.41 -5.27 -17.14
C VAL A 146 -11.04 -5.76 -17.64
N ARG A 147 -11.03 -6.42 -18.80
CA ARG A 147 -9.80 -6.94 -19.38
C ARG A 147 -8.94 -5.81 -19.93
N LEU A 148 -7.71 -5.72 -19.46
CA LEU A 148 -6.70 -4.82 -20.00
C LEU A 148 -6.02 -5.46 -21.21
N ARG A 149 -5.96 -4.73 -22.34
CA ARG A 149 -5.12 -5.13 -23.48
C ARG A 149 -3.66 -4.85 -23.10
N ARG A 150 -2.89 -5.92 -22.93
CA ARG A 150 -1.47 -5.88 -22.61
C ARG A 150 -0.67 -6.33 -23.84
N ALA A 151 0.34 -5.54 -24.23
CA ALA A 151 1.48 -6.06 -24.96
C ALA A 151 2.42 -6.68 -23.92
N ALA A 152 2.69 -7.98 -23.99
CA ALA A 152 3.68 -8.60 -23.12
C ALA A 152 5.06 -8.05 -23.50
N GLY A 153 5.68 -7.28 -22.60
CA GLY A 153 7.05 -6.81 -22.80
C GLY A 153 8.04 -7.97 -22.68
N SER A 154 9.01 -8.03 -23.59
CA SER A 154 10.13 -8.98 -23.52
C SER A 154 11.21 -8.44 -22.58
N ALA A 155 11.02 -8.59 -21.28
CA ALA A 155 12.06 -8.28 -20.29
C ALA A 155 13.00 -9.48 -20.08
N ASP A 156 14.29 -9.21 -19.87
CA ASP A 156 15.30 -10.21 -19.52
C ASP A 156 14.91 -10.95 -18.21
N SER A 157 14.74 -12.27 -18.30
CA SER A 157 14.29 -13.11 -17.20
C SER A 157 15.30 -13.23 -16.05
N SER A 158 16.58 -12.96 -16.31
CA SER A 158 17.70 -13.22 -15.37
C SER A 158 17.75 -12.26 -14.17
N ARG A 159 17.17 -11.06 -14.29
CA ARG A 159 17.09 -10.05 -13.21
C ARG A 159 15.66 -9.82 -12.69
N THR A 160 14.72 -10.64 -13.14
CA THR A 160 13.30 -10.55 -12.79
C THR A 160 12.87 -11.82 -12.05
N PHE A 161 12.96 -13.00 -12.69
CA PHE A 161 12.39 -14.25 -12.16
C PHE A 161 13.42 -15.25 -11.62
N ASP A 162 14.66 -15.26 -12.12
CA ASP A 162 15.71 -16.20 -11.67
C ASP A 162 17.03 -15.48 -11.34
N PRO A 163 17.06 -14.68 -10.26
CA PRO A 163 18.24 -13.90 -9.89
C PRO A 163 19.37 -14.82 -9.41
N PRO A 164 20.63 -14.56 -9.82
CA PRO A 164 21.77 -15.33 -9.35
C PRO A 164 21.93 -15.24 -7.83
N ARG A 165 22.44 -16.32 -7.21
CA ARG A 165 22.64 -16.41 -5.75
C ARG A 165 23.39 -15.21 -5.14
N LYS A 166 24.33 -14.63 -5.89
CA LYS A 166 25.08 -13.42 -5.46
C LYS A 166 24.15 -12.22 -5.22
N LEU A 167 23.13 -12.01 -6.07
CA LEU A 167 22.15 -10.95 -5.87
C LEU A 167 21.19 -11.27 -4.72
N LYS A 168 20.85 -12.56 -4.51
CA LYS A 168 20.10 -13.00 -3.33
C LYS A 168 20.83 -12.63 -2.03
N ILE A 169 22.12 -12.95 -1.94
CA ILE A 169 22.95 -12.60 -0.78
C ILE A 169 23.08 -11.07 -0.62
N ALA A 170 23.37 -10.35 -1.70
CA ALA A 170 23.50 -8.89 -1.66
C ALA A 170 22.21 -8.21 -1.18
N ARG A 171 21.05 -8.63 -1.71
CA ARG A 171 19.73 -8.15 -1.28
C ARG A 171 19.51 -8.47 0.20
N SER A 172 19.79 -9.69 0.66
CA SER A 172 19.64 -10.05 2.07
C SER A 172 20.50 -9.19 3.00
N LEU A 173 21.74 -8.85 2.60
CA LEU A 173 22.61 -7.96 3.39
C LEU A 173 22.01 -6.56 3.50
N VAL A 174 21.52 -6.00 2.39
CA VAL A 174 20.88 -4.66 2.38
C VAL A 174 19.55 -4.68 3.15
N GLU A 175 18.71 -5.71 2.96
CA GLU A 175 17.46 -5.87 3.70
C GLU A 175 17.69 -6.01 5.21
N THR A 176 18.84 -6.55 5.65
CA THR A 176 19.18 -6.60 7.09
C THR A 176 19.28 -5.20 7.70
N CYS A 177 19.62 -4.17 6.91
CA CYS A 177 19.62 -2.78 7.37
C CYS A 177 18.22 -2.26 7.74
N ARG A 178 17.14 -2.96 7.38
CA ARG A 178 15.78 -2.66 7.85
C ARG A 178 15.60 -2.87 9.36
N LEU A 179 16.55 -3.50 10.05
CA LEU A 179 16.57 -3.54 11.52
C LEU A 179 16.95 -2.19 12.14
N ILE A 180 17.68 -1.32 11.42
CA ILE A 180 18.08 0.00 11.91
C ILE A 180 16.86 0.86 12.26
N PRO A 181 15.86 1.07 11.38
CA PRO A 181 14.67 1.85 11.73
C PRO A 181 13.87 1.25 12.89
N VAL A 182 13.91 -0.08 13.09
CA VAL A 182 13.33 -0.72 14.28
C VAL A 182 14.08 -0.29 15.54
N VAL A 183 15.41 -0.36 15.55
CA VAL A 183 16.20 0.10 16.70
C VAL A 183 15.97 1.59 16.97
N VAL A 184 15.86 2.42 15.93
CA VAL A 184 15.53 3.85 16.06
C VAL A 184 14.14 4.04 16.69
N THR A 185 13.11 3.33 16.25
CA THR A 185 11.75 3.47 16.79
C THR A 185 11.71 3.09 18.27
N PHE A 186 12.40 2.01 18.66
CA PHE A 186 12.55 1.63 20.07
C PHE A 186 13.37 2.66 20.86
N GLY A 187 14.43 3.20 20.28
CA GLY A 187 15.26 4.24 20.89
C GLY A 187 14.47 5.52 21.17
N ILE A 188 13.62 5.95 20.25
CA ILE A 188 12.70 7.09 20.44
C ILE A 188 11.73 6.78 21.59
N GLY A 189 11.14 5.59 21.63
CA GLY A 189 10.24 5.18 22.71
C GLY A 189 10.90 5.16 24.09
N LEU A 190 12.12 4.63 24.18
CA LEU A 190 12.92 4.68 25.41
C LEU A 190 13.29 6.11 25.79
N GLY A 191 13.64 6.95 24.81
CA GLY A 191 13.92 8.37 25.02
C GLY A 191 12.72 9.13 25.59
N VAL A 192 11.51 8.86 25.08
CA VAL A 192 10.26 9.42 25.63
C VAL A 192 10.03 8.93 27.05
N LEU A 193 10.16 7.62 27.30
CA LEU A 193 9.95 7.03 28.62
C LEU A 193 10.91 7.64 29.66
N PHE A 194 12.22 7.56 29.40
CA PHE A 194 13.22 8.07 30.33
C PHE A 194 13.17 9.59 30.47
N GLY A 195 12.86 10.31 29.38
CA GLY A 195 12.67 11.76 29.41
C GLY A 195 11.52 12.15 30.34
N LEU A 196 10.37 11.49 30.23
CA LEU A 196 9.22 11.75 31.10
C LEU A 196 9.48 11.35 32.55
N THR A 197 10.14 10.21 32.79
CA THR A 197 10.54 9.79 34.15
C THR A 197 11.49 10.81 34.77
N ALA A 198 12.50 11.28 34.04
CA ALA A 198 13.44 12.28 34.56
C ALA A 198 12.74 13.62 34.89
N ILE A 199 11.76 14.04 34.08
CA ILE A 199 10.95 15.22 34.39
C ILE A 199 10.09 14.97 35.64
N ALA A 200 9.47 13.79 35.75
CA ALA A 200 8.64 13.44 36.90
C ALA A 200 9.45 13.41 38.21
N ASP A 201 10.65 12.84 38.18
CA ASP A 201 11.54 12.75 39.34
C ASP A 201 12.10 14.11 39.76
N SER A 202 12.32 15.02 38.80
CA SER A 202 12.92 16.33 39.08
C SER A 202 11.90 17.39 39.52
N ILE A 203 10.74 17.45 38.86
CA ILE A 203 9.76 18.54 39.06
C ILE A 203 8.32 18.05 39.28
N GLY A 204 8.13 16.73 39.46
CA GLY A 204 6.87 16.11 39.86
C GLY A 204 6.01 15.61 38.69
N TYR A 205 5.19 14.60 38.98
CA TYR A 205 4.34 13.90 37.99
C TYR A 205 3.35 14.80 37.25
N TRP A 206 2.78 15.81 37.91
CA TRP A 206 1.82 16.73 37.29
C TRP A 206 2.46 17.59 36.20
N LEU A 207 3.67 18.09 36.45
CA LEU A 207 4.37 18.90 35.47
C LEU A 207 4.96 18.04 34.34
N ALA A 208 5.38 16.82 34.64
CA ALA A 208 5.73 15.83 33.60
C ALA A 208 4.54 15.52 32.68
N ALA A 209 3.34 15.35 33.24
CA ALA A 209 2.12 15.17 32.45
C ALA A 209 1.83 16.39 31.57
N ALA A 210 1.95 17.61 32.11
CA ALA A 210 1.75 18.84 31.34
C ALA A 210 2.78 19.03 30.20
N LEU A 211 4.04 18.64 30.43
CA LEU A 211 5.12 18.72 29.44
C LEU A 211 5.16 17.54 28.45
N SER A 212 4.34 16.51 28.67
CA SER A 212 4.36 15.29 27.85
C SER A 212 4.12 15.55 26.36
N GLY A 213 3.22 16.49 26.03
CA GLY A 213 3.00 16.91 24.65
C GLY A 213 4.25 17.47 23.98
N VAL A 214 5.06 18.25 24.72
CA VAL A 214 6.34 18.78 24.19
C VAL A 214 7.34 17.65 23.95
N VAL A 215 7.44 16.70 24.88
CA VAL A 215 8.32 15.52 24.72
C VAL A 215 7.91 14.71 23.48
N LEU A 216 6.61 14.50 23.27
CA LEU A 216 6.09 13.81 22.09
C LEU A 216 6.32 14.59 20.79
N LEU A 217 6.19 15.92 20.81
CA LEU A 217 6.52 16.76 19.66
C LEU A 217 8.01 16.68 19.29
N VAL A 218 8.90 16.66 20.29
CA VAL A 218 10.35 16.46 20.07
C VAL A 218 10.61 15.08 19.48
N ALA A 219 9.98 14.02 20.02
CA ALA A 219 10.09 12.67 19.49
C ALA A 219 9.62 12.57 18.03
N GLY A 220 8.48 13.20 17.70
CA GLY A 220 7.97 13.27 16.33
C GLY A 220 8.91 14.04 15.39
N PHE A 221 9.49 15.15 15.83
CA PHE A 221 10.49 15.89 15.05
C PHE A 221 11.74 15.04 14.78
N VAL A 222 12.26 14.34 15.80
CA VAL A 222 13.41 13.44 15.65
C VAL A 222 13.08 12.33 14.65
N ALA A 223 11.91 11.71 14.76
CA ALA A 223 11.46 10.68 13.83
C ALA A 223 11.42 11.21 12.37
N ALA A 224 10.79 12.36 12.17
CA ALA A 224 10.69 13.02 10.87
C ALA A 224 12.06 13.32 10.26
N ALA A 225 12.97 13.89 11.06
CA ALA A 225 14.32 14.26 10.64
C ALA A 225 15.17 13.03 10.29
N VAL A 226 15.12 11.97 11.11
CA VAL A 226 15.88 10.73 10.87
C VAL A 226 15.40 10.05 9.59
N SER A 227 14.09 9.97 9.34
CA SER A 227 13.58 9.35 8.11
C SER A 227 13.94 10.17 6.86
N ALA A 228 13.88 11.51 6.94
CA ALA A 228 14.34 12.37 5.86
C ALA A 228 15.85 12.21 5.60
N ALA A 229 16.67 12.19 6.65
CA ALA A 229 18.11 11.96 6.53
C ALA A 229 18.41 10.58 5.92
N ALA A 230 17.67 9.54 6.31
CA ALA A 230 17.82 8.20 5.74
C ALA A 230 17.53 8.21 4.22
N LYS A 231 16.45 8.86 3.77
CA LYS A 231 16.15 9.00 2.34
C LYS A 231 17.32 9.60 1.56
N TRP A 232 17.87 10.71 2.05
CA TRP A 232 18.97 11.40 1.36
C TRP A 232 20.29 10.64 1.42
N LEU A 233 20.60 9.96 2.53
CA LEU A 233 21.82 9.19 2.70
C LEU A 233 21.82 7.89 1.87
N TRP A 234 20.69 7.17 1.86
CA TRP A 234 20.60 5.86 1.21
C TRP A 234 20.28 5.95 -0.28
N VAL A 235 19.44 6.89 -0.70
CA VAL A 235 18.89 6.93 -2.07
C VAL A 235 19.34 8.20 -2.80
N GLY A 236 19.23 9.35 -2.13
CA GLY A 236 19.48 10.66 -2.74
C GLY A 236 18.25 11.19 -3.47
N ARG A 237 18.46 11.91 -4.59
CA ARG A 237 17.38 12.42 -5.42
C ARG A 237 16.90 11.34 -6.39
N ILE A 238 15.58 11.13 -6.44
CA ILE A 238 14.95 10.16 -7.34
C ILE A 238 14.45 10.87 -8.60
N GLY A 239 14.60 10.23 -9.75
CA GLY A 239 14.15 10.74 -11.05
C GLY A 239 13.31 9.70 -11.81
N LYS A 240 12.80 10.09 -12.98
CA LYS A 240 12.03 9.20 -13.87
C LYS A 240 12.96 8.16 -14.48
N THR A 241 12.86 6.91 -14.04
CA THR A 241 13.71 5.81 -14.54
C THR A 241 13.09 4.45 -14.24
N ASP A 242 13.51 3.46 -15.01
CA ASP A 242 13.12 2.07 -14.81
C ASP A 242 14.27 1.28 -14.16
N HIS A 243 13.95 0.48 -13.14
CA HIS A 243 14.91 -0.39 -12.46
C HIS A 243 14.34 -1.81 -12.32
N PRO A 244 15.13 -2.87 -12.58
CA PRO A 244 14.70 -4.23 -12.26
C PRO A 244 14.60 -4.40 -10.74
N LEU A 245 13.70 -5.28 -10.29
CA LEU A 245 13.49 -5.61 -8.87
C LEU A 245 14.79 -5.99 -8.16
N TRP A 246 15.66 -6.73 -8.85
CA TRP A 246 16.97 -7.15 -8.33
C TRP A 246 18.06 -6.11 -8.61
N SER A 247 17.81 -4.85 -8.22
CA SER A 247 18.78 -3.76 -8.32
C SER A 247 19.07 -3.12 -6.97
N SER A 248 20.30 -2.63 -6.80
CA SER A 248 20.70 -1.93 -5.57
C SER A 248 19.88 -0.66 -5.32
N PHE A 249 19.37 0.00 -6.38
CA PHE A 249 18.47 1.14 -6.22
C PHE A 249 17.20 0.72 -5.46
N VAL A 250 16.49 -0.30 -5.94
CA VAL A 250 15.25 -0.79 -5.32
C VAL A 250 15.50 -1.16 -3.86
N TRP A 251 16.56 -1.93 -3.56
CA TRP A 251 16.80 -2.38 -2.18
C TRP A 251 17.14 -1.23 -1.22
N ARG A 252 17.89 -0.22 -1.68
CA ARG A 252 18.18 0.98 -0.88
C ARG A 252 16.93 1.84 -0.69
N ASN A 253 16.12 1.98 -1.73
CA ASN A 253 14.85 2.70 -1.67
C ASN A 253 13.92 2.09 -0.63
N GLU A 254 13.79 0.77 -0.64
CA GLU A 254 13.00 0.02 0.32
C GLU A 254 13.51 0.12 1.77
N VAL A 255 14.84 0.19 1.98
CA VAL A 255 15.40 0.46 3.31
C VAL A 255 15.00 1.87 3.77
N ALA A 256 15.09 2.87 2.90
CA ALA A 256 14.65 4.23 3.22
C ALA A 256 13.14 4.30 3.50
N ASP A 257 12.32 3.59 2.73
CA ASP A 257 10.87 3.48 2.94
C ASP A 257 10.55 2.84 4.30
N THR A 258 11.34 1.86 4.73
CA THR A 258 11.19 1.27 6.08
C THR A 258 11.39 2.32 7.20
N PHE A 259 12.23 3.35 7.01
CA PHE A 259 12.30 4.47 7.96
C PHE A 259 11.03 5.33 7.93
N VAL A 260 10.41 5.52 6.78
CA VAL A 260 9.12 6.21 6.71
C VAL A 260 8.07 5.41 7.48
N GLU A 261 7.91 4.12 7.18
CA GLU A 261 6.85 3.28 7.72
C GLU A 261 7.04 2.90 9.21
N THR A 262 8.28 2.69 9.66
CA THR A 262 8.57 2.22 11.03
C THR A 262 8.93 3.34 12.01
N VAL A 263 9.40 4.49 11.50
CA VAL A 263 9.86 5.62 12.33
C VAL A 263 8.97 6.84 12.15
N ALA A 264 8.92 7.43 10.97
CA ALA A 264 8.18 8.68 10.78
C ALA A 264 6.66 8.46 10.91
N ALA A 265 6.09 7.42 10.31
CA ALA A 265 4.65 7.17 10.31
C ALA A 265 4.04 7.08 11.73
N PRO A 266 4.53 6.21 12.65
CA PRO A 266 3.95 6.08 13.98
C PRO A 266 4.22 7.27 14.91
N TRP A 267 5.39 7.90 14.81
CA TRP A 267 5.80 8.98 15.74
C TRP A 267 5.44 10.38 15.25
N PHE A 268 5.17 10.56 13.96
CA PHE A 268 5.00 11.87 13.34
C PHE A 268 3.90 11.91 12.28
N ALA A 269 4.06 11.18 11.17
CA ALA A 269 3.31 11.46 9.94
C ALA A 269 1.80 11.26 10.12
N ARG A 270 1.37 10.18 10.80
CA ARG A 270 -0.05 9.91 11.08
C ARG A 270 -0.71 10.99 11.95
N ALA A 271 0.03 11.56 12.90
CA ALA A 271 -0.48 12.65 13.72
C ALA A 271 -0.45 14.00 12.99
N ALA A 272 0.36 14.12 11.94
CA ALA A 272 0.54 15.33 11.14
C ALA A 272 -0.37 15.39 9.90
N GLU A 273 -1.14 14.33 9.59
CA GLU A 273 -2.10 14.31 8.47
C GLU A 273 -3.06 15.51 8.52
N GLY A 274 -3.27 16.16 7.37
CA GLY A 274 -4.10 17.35 7.25
C GLY A 274 -3.45 18.64 7.79
N THR A 275 -2.21 18.59 8.27
CA THR A 275 -1.52 19.77 8.81
C THR A 275 -0.47 20.34 7.85
N ALA A 276 -0.11 21.61 8.04
CA ALA A 276 0.99 22.24 7.31
C ALA A 276 2.36 21.58 7.57
N VAL A 277 2.53 20.92 8.73
CA VAL A 277 3.81 20.29 9.12
C VAL A 277 4.08 19.05 8.27
N LEU A 278 3.06 18.26 7.92
CA LEU A 278 3.22 17.15 6.99
C LEU A 278 3.70 17.64 5.62
N ASN A 279 3.11 18.72 5.10
CA ASN A 279 3.56 19.32 3.84
C ASN A 279 5.02 19.81 3.91
N MET A 280 5.48 20.33 5.05
CA MET A 280 6.89 20.70 5.22
C MET A 280 7.80 19.48 5.17
N TRP A 281 7.42 18.39 5.83
CA TRP A 281 8.22 17.16 5.84
C TRP A 281 8.23 16.45 4.48
N LEU A 282 7.11 16.40 3.76
CA LEU A 282 7.07 15.87 2.40
C LEU A 282 7.96 16.67 1.44
N ARG A 283 8.07 17.99 1.62
CA ARG A 283 9.07 18.81 0.90
C ARG A 283 10.51 18.45 1.29
N TRP A 284 10.78 18.13 2.56
CA TRP A 284 12.11 17.61 2.95
C TRP A 284 12.44 16.27 2.30
N LEU A 285 11.43 15.43 2.04
CA LEU A 285 11.62 14.19 1.29
C LEU A 285 11.83 14.43 -0.21
N GLY A 286 11.36 15.56 -0.75
CA GLY A 286 11.65 15.99 -2.12
C GLY A 286 10.43 16.45 -2.92
N ALA A 287 9.22 16.34 -2.39
CA ALA A 287 8.00 16.76 -3.10
C ALA A 287 7.95 18.27 -3.34
N ASP A 288 7.40 18.65 -4.49
CA ASP A 288 7.05 20.04 -4.77
C ASP A 288 5.62 20.29 -4.29
N ILE A 289 5.45 21.09 -3.25
CA ILE A 289 4.15 21.34 -2.62
C ILE A 289 3.93 22.85 -2.52
N GLY A 290 2.86 23.34 -3.15
CA GLY A 290 2.43 24.73 -3.17
C GLY A 290 1.82 25.22 -1.85
N ARG A 291 1.31 26.46 -1.86
CA ARG A 291 0.67 27.09 -0.70
C ARG A 291 -0.76 26.59 -0.52
N GLY A 292 -1.18 26.40 0.73
CA GLY A 292 -2.56 26.01 1.04
C GLY A 292 -2.95 24.59 0.61
N VAL A 293 -1.98 23.73 0.28
CA VAL A 293 -2.24 22.31 -0.01
C VAL A 293 -2.78 21.61 1.23
N TRP A 294 -3.86 20.85 1.07
CA TRP A 294 -4.41 19.97 2.10
C TRP A 294 -4.00 18.53 1.78
N CYS A 295 -3.17 17.91 2.61
CA CYS A 295 -2.68 16.54 2.39
C CYS A 295 -2.95 15.69 3.63
N GLU A 296 -3.78 14.66 3.50
CA GLU A 296 -4.14 13.70 4.56
C GLU A 296 -3.49 12.33 4.33
N THR A 297 -2.33 12.29 3.67
CA THR A 297 -1.59 11.05 3.43
C THR A 297 -0.09 11.32 3.36
N TYR A 298 0.71 10.40 3.87
CA TYR A 298 2.16 10.39 3.67
C TYR A 298 2.60 9.38 2.60
N TRP A 299 1.66 8.65 1.99
CA TRP A 299 1.94 7.65 0.95
C TRP A 299 2.24 8.31 -0.40
N LEU A 300 3.40 8.97 -0.44
CA LEU A 300 4.08 9.50 -1.62
C LEU A 300 5.46 8.79 -1.70
N PRO A 301 5.52 7.52 -2.18
CA PRO A 301 6.71 6.67 -2.02
C PRO A 301 8.00 7.31 -2.57
N GLU A 302 7.94 7.88 -3.78
CA GLU A 302 9.02 8.70 -4.32
C GLU A 302 8.58 10.17 -4.35
N ALA A 303 8.62 10.81 -3.18
CA ALA A 303 8.20 12.21 -3.00
C ALA A 303 8.81 13.16 -4.05
N ASP A 304 10.06 12.94 -4.50
CA ASP A 304 10.73 13.73 -5.56
C ASP A 304 9.95 13.81 -6.89
N LEU A 305 9.04 12.87 -7.13
CA LEU A 305 8.25 12.75 -8.35
C LEU A 305 6.81 13.28 -8.19
N VAL A 306 6.47 13.88 -7.04
CA VAL A 306 5.13 14.40 -6.77
C VAL A 306 5.12 15.92 -6.79
N THR A 307 4.22 16.49 -7.59
CA THR A 307 3.92 17.92 -7.61
C THR A 307 2.49 18.16 -7.15
N LEU A 308 2.31 18.95 -6.09
CA LEU A 308 1.01 19.39 -5.58
C LEU A 308 0.96 20.92 -5.67
N ALA A 309 0.28 21.49 -6.66
CA ALA A 309 0.21 22.94 -6.83
C ALA A 309 -0.68 23.64 -5.78
N ASP A 310 -0.66 24.98 -5.77
CA ASP A 310 -1.37 25.80 -4.78
C ASP A 310 -2.84 25.36 -4.60
N GLY A 311 -3.26 25.15 -3.35
CA GLY A 311 -4.62 24.76 -2.99
C GLY A 311 -5.03 23.34 -3.39
N ALA A 312 -4.13 22.51 -3.91
CA ALA A 312 -4.44 21.11 -4.21
C ALA A 312 -4.83 20.33 -2.93
N THR A 313 -5.71 19.36 -3.08
CA THR A 313 -6.23 18.52 -2.00
C THR A 313 -5.98 17.05 -2.29
N VAL A 314 -5.25 16.38 -1.40
CA VAL A 314 -5.05 14.92 -1.38
C VAL A 314 -5.68 14.39 -0.10
N ASN A 315 -6.82 13.72 -0.22
CA ASN A 315 -7.62 13.28 0.93
C ASN A 315 -7.09 11.98 1.57
N ARG A 316 -7.64 11.65 2.73
CA ARG A 316 -7.25 10.47 3.52
C ARG A 316 -7.25 9.17 2.72
N GLY A 317 -6.29 8.31 3.03
CA GLY A 317 -6.15 6.98 2.42
C GLY A 317 -5.85 7.01 0.92
N CYS A 318 -5.50 8.16 0.36
CA CYS A 318 -4.99 8.21 -1.00
C CYS A 318 -3.57 7.65 -1.07
N VAL A 319 -3.27 7.00 -2.19
CA VAL A 319 -1.92 6.61 -2.56
C VAL A 319 -1.52 7.37 -3.82
N VAL A 320 -0.52 8.24 -3.70
CA VAL A 320 0.06 8.97 -4.84
C VAL A 320 1.23 8.12 -5.34
N GLN A 321 0.90 7.11 -6.15
CA GLN A 321 1.82 6.05 -6.53
C GLN A 321 2.70 6.50 -7.71
N THR A 322 3.97 6.73 -7.42
CA THR A 322 5.00 7.21 -8.36
C THR A 322 5.75 6.10 -9.08
N HIS A 323 5.54 4.84 -8.70
CA HIS A 323 6.09 3.68 -9.41
C HIS A 323 5.09 2.55 -9.62
N LEU A 324 5.31 1.72 -10.63
CA LEU A 324 4.58 0.46 -10.83
C LEU A 324 5.55 -0.68 -11.09
N PHE A 325 5.25 -1.86 -10.54
CA PHE A 325 5.94 -3.09 -10.91
C PHE A 325 5.25 -3.75 -12.11
N HIS A 326 5.91 -3.73 -13.26
CA HIS A 326 5.52 -4.53 -14.42
C HIS A 326 6.60 -5.56 -14.73
N ASP A 327 6.25 -6.85 -14.72
CA ASP A 327 7.22 -7.95 -14.91
C ASP A 327 8.45 -7.85 -14.01
N ARG A 328 8.26 -7.36 -12.77
CA ARG A 328 9.32 -7.11 -11.78
C ARG A 328 10.35 -6.06 -12.24
N ILE A 329 9.92 -5.11 -13.06
CA ILE A 329 10.58 -3.84 -13.32
C ILE A 329 9.79 -2.76 -12.62
N MET A 330 10.44 -2.03 -11.73
CA MET A 330 9.94 -0.80 -11.11
C MET A 330 10.06 0.32 -12.14
N SER A 331 8.93 0.78 -12.68
CA SER A 331 8.86 1.91 -13.60
C SER A 331 8.35 3.13 -12.87
N MET A 332 9.17 4.17 -12.78
CA MET A 332 8.89 5.37 -12.00
C MET A 332 8.62 6.58 -12.88
N ASP A 333 7.61 7.38 -12.52
CA ASP A 333 7.24 8.60 -13.25
C ASP A 333 6.55 9.61 -12.32
N THR A 334 6.30 10.83 -12.79
CA THR A 334 5.67 11.88 -11.97
C THR A 334 4.19 11.69 -11.76
N VAL A 335 3.68 12.27 -10.68
CA VAL A 335 2.25 12.49 -10.46
C VAL A 335 2.03 13.95 -10.13
N ASP A 336 1.23 14.63 -10.96
CA ASP A 336 1.09 16.08 -10.92
C ASP A 336 -0.36 16.50 -10.64
N LEU A 337 -0.58 17.25 -9.55
CA LEU A 337 -1.89 17.83 -9.20
C LEU A 337 -1.83 19.34 -9.39
N GLY A 338 -2.68 19.85 -10.28
CA GLY A 338 -2.84 21.26 -10.61
C GLY A 338 -3.45 22.10 -9.49
N ARG A 339 -3.54 23.41 -9.73
CA ARG A 339 -4.01 24.38 -8.73
C ARG A 339 -5.46 24.09 -8.35
N GLY A 340 -5.73 23.93 -7.06
CA GLY A 340 -7.07 23.59 -6.57
C GLY A 340 -7.58 22.21 -7.03
N ALA A 341 -6.73 21.36 -7.59
CA ALA A 341 -7.10 19.99 -7.95
C ALA A 341 -7.43 19.17 -6.70
N THR A 342 -8.38 18.25 -6.81
CA THR A 342 -8.82 17.41 -5.68
C THR A 342 -8.75 15.93 -6.04
N LEU A 343 -7.98 15.17 -5.27
CA LEU A 343 -8.01 13.71 -5.23
C LEU A 343 -8.84 13.27 -4.01
N GLY A 344 -10.03 12.73 -4.25
CA GLY A 344 -10.99 12.31 -3.23
C GLY A 344 -10.48 11.14 -2.38
N PRO A 345 -11.08 10.87 -1.21
CA PRO A 345 -10.54 9.90 -0.26
C PRO A 345 -10.48 8.49 -0.86
N HIS A 346 -9.47 7.71 -0.43
CA HIS A 346 -9.21 6.34 -0.90
C HIS A 346 -8.96 6.21 -2.41
N CYS A 347 -8.51 7.27 -3.08
CA CYS A 347 -8.12 7.17 -4.48
C CYS A 347 -6.67 6.70 -4.64
N VAL A 348 -6.37 6.14 -5.80
CA VAL A 348 -4.99 5.85 -6.21
C VAL A 348 -4.69 6.59 -7.50
N ALA A 349 -3.60 7.35 -7.51
CA ALA A 349 -3.05 7.97 -8.71
C ALA A 349 -1.81 7.20 -9.14
N LEU A 350 -1.80 6.70 -10.38
CA LEU A 350 -0.69 5.91 -10.93
C LEU A 350 0.40 6.81 -11.55
N PRO A 351 1.61 6.28 -11.82
CA PRO A 351 2.71 7.07 -12.38
C PRO A 351 2.32 7.67 -13.74
N ALA A 352 2.89 8.82 -14.07
CA ALA A 352 2.60 9.58 -15.29
C ALA A 352 1.15 10.09 -15.37
N SER A 353 0.44 10.16 -14.24
CA SER A 353 -0.91 10.72 -14.20
C SER A 353 -0.91 12.18 -13.77
N GLY A 354 -1.91 12.92 -14.23
CA GLY A 354 -2.10 14.32 -13.91
C GLY A 354 -3.55 14.65 -13.56
N ILE A 355 -3.77 15.58 -12.63
CA ILE A 355 -5.08 16.15 -12.33
C ILE A 355 -5.02 17.64 -12.61
N GLY A 356 -5.72 18.11 -13.65
CA GLY A 356 -5.70 19.51 -14.08
C GLY A 356 -6.29 20.48 -13.04
N ASP A 357 -6.01 21.77 -13.25
CA ASP A 357 -6.43 22.85 -12.35
C ASP A 357 -7.93 22.80 -12.04
N GLY A 358 -8.29 22.84 -10.75
CA GLY A 358 -9.66 22.80 -10.26
C GLY A 358 -10.45 21.54 -10.62
N ALA A 359 -9.80 20.48 -11.12
CA ALA A 359 -10.46 19.22 -11.41
C ALA A 359 -10.67 18.40 -10.13
N THR A 360 -11.69 17.54 -10.13
CA THR A 360 -12.03 16.71 -8.97
C THR A 360 -12.17 15.25 -9.36
N VAL A 361 -11.43 14.39 -8.67
CA VAL A 361 -11.59 12.94 -8.70
C VAL A 361 -12.38 12.51 -7.46
N GLY A 362 -13.53 11.88 -7.66
CA GLY A 362 -14.40 11.39 -6.59
C GLY A 362 -13.77 10.24 -5.80
N PRO A 363 -14.33 9.90 -4.62
CA PRO A 363 -13.75 8.90 -3.71
C PRO A 363 -13.63 7.51 -4.34
N ALA A 364 -12.68 6.71 -3.82
CA ALA A 364 -12.43 5.32 -4.22
C ALA A 364 -12.18 5.13 -5.73
N SER A 365 -11.50 6.09 -6.34
CA SER A 365 -11.24 6.10 -7.79
C SER A 365 -9.79 5.76 -8.13
N LEU A 366 -9.56 5.27 -9.35
CA LEU A 366 -8.24 4.95 -9.88
C LEU A 366 -7.93 5.83 -11.09
N VAL A 367 -6.95 6.74 -10.96
CA VAL A 367 -6.42 7.53 -12.07
C VAL A 367 -5.32 6.71 -12.75
N MET A 368 -5.51 6.37 -14.03
CA MET A 368 -4.62 5.43 -14.71
C MET A 368 -3.29 6.08 -15.12
N ARG A 369 -2.28 5.24 -15.35
CA ARG A 369 -1.00 5.68 -15.88
C ARG A 369 -1.18 6.39 -17.22
N GLY A 370 -0.62 7.59 -17.35
CA GLY A 370 -0.71 8.41 -18.56
C GLY A 370 -2.01 9.20 -18.69
N ASP A 371 -2.99 9.00 -17.80
CA ASP A 371 -4.21 9.80 -17.83
C ASP A 371 -3.94 11.21 -17.30
N THR A 372 -4.49 12.21 -17.98
CA THR A 372 -4.55 13.57 -17.47
C THR A 372 -6.01 14.00 -17.38
N VAL A 373 -6.49 14.20 -16.15
CA VAL A 373 -7.83 14.71 -15.90
C VAL A 373 -7.89 16.18 -16.36
N PRO A 374 -8.78 16.56 -17.29
CA PRO A 374 -8.86 17.93 -17.78
C PRO A 374 -9.23 18.93 -16.67
N ALA A 375 -8.70 20.15 -16.76
CA ALA A 375 -8.99 21.22 -15.81
C ALA A 375 -10.51 21.50 -15.67
N HIS A 376 -10.94 21.84 -14.46
CA HIS A 376 -12.32 22.18 -14.10
C HIS A 376 -13.37 21.09 -14.41
N THR A 377 -12.94 19.82 -14.52
CA THR A 377 -13.84 18.69 -14.74
C THR A 377 -13.96 17.79 -13.51
N ARG A 378 -14.95 16.88 -13.53
CA ARG A 378 -15.23 15.94 -12.45
C ARG A 378 -15.23 14.52 -12.98
N TRP A 379 -14.51 13.63 -12.28
CA TRP A 379 -14.32 12.25 -12.67
C TRP A 379 -14.48 11.33 -11.47
N GLN A 380 -14.93 10.10 -11.69
CA GLN A 380 -15.05 9.10 -10.63
C GLN A 380 -14.99 7.70 -11.24
N GLY A 381 -14.52 6.73 -10.45
CA GLY A 381 -14.60 5.31 -10.77
C GLY A 381 -13.25 4.63 -10.78
N ASN A 382 -13.28 3.32 -10.96
CA ASN A 382 -12.10 2.47 -11.01
C ASN A 382 -12.18 1.58 -12.26
N PRO A 383 -11.66 2.04 -13.41
CA PRO A 383 -10.92 3.30 -13.63
C PRO A 383 -11.85 4.54 -13.69
N ILE A 384 -11.27 5.74 -13.58
CA ILE A 384 -12.04 6.99 -13.64
C ILE A 384 -12.75 7.17 -14.99
N ALA A 385 -13.97 7.69 -14.94
CA ALA A 385 -14.74 8.18 -16.08
C ALA A 385 -15.38 9.53 -15.72
N PRO A 386 -15.86 10.32 -16.70
CA PRO A 386 -16.55 11.58 -16.42
C PRO A 386 -17.71 11.33 -15.44
N TRP A 387 -17.76 12.14 -14.38
CA TRP A 387 -18.75 12.02 -13.33
C TRP A 387 -20.12 12.46 -13.89
N ALA A 388 -20.94 11.51 -14.34
CA ALA A 388 -22.23 11.79 -14.94
C ALA A 388 -23.18 12.48 -13.94
N LYS A 389 -23.93 13.49 -14.39
CA LYS A 389 -25.06 14.05 -13.64
C LYS A 389 -26.21 13.03 -13.64
N GLY A 390 -26.43 12.35 -12.52
CA GLY A 390 -27.48 11.35 -12.36
C GLY A 390 -26.88 9.94 -12.22
N ASP A 391 -26.96 9.43 -10.99
CA ASP A 391 -26.66 8.08 -10.49
C ASP A 391 -26.16 6.99 -11.48
N PRO A 392 -24.87 6.60 -11.44
CA PRO A 392 -24.37 5.43 -12.16
C PRO A 392 -24.58 4.09 -11.44
N PHE A 393 -25.10 4.09 -10.21
CA PHE A 393 -25.42 2.86 -9.48
C PHE A 393 -26.92 2.59 -9.58
N PRO A 394 -27.37 1.57 -10.33
CA PRO A 394 -28.75 1.12 -10.19
C PRO A 394 -28.95 0.74 -8.73
N ARG A 395 -29.98 1.30 -8.08
CA ARG A 395 -30.46 0.82 -6.78
C ARG A 395 -30.52 -0.69 -6.85
N ILE A 396 -29.83 -1.39 -5.96
CA ILE A 396 -29.97 -2.84 -5.78
C ILE A 396 -31.47 -3.10 -5.65
N ARG A 397 -32.09 -3.72 -6.67
CA ARG A 397 -33.48 -4.17 -6.59
C ARG A 397 -33.54 -5.21 -5.48
N ASP A 398 -34.32 -4.92 -4.45
CA ASP A 398 -34.73 -5.92 -3.46
C ASP A 398 -35.80 -6.76 -4.17
N ASP A 399 -35.42 -7.92 -4.72
CA ASP A 399 -36.31 -8.87 -5.40
C ASP A 399 -37.20 -9.61 -4.38
N ARG A 400 -37.77 -8.89 -3.42
CA ARG A 400 -38.66 -9.41 -2.36
C ARG A 400 -40.11 -8.97 -2.53
N ASN A 401 -40.55 -8.82 -3.78
CA ASN A 401 -41.96 -8.77 -4.12
C ASN A 401 -42.15 -9.39 -5.52
N GLU A 402 -42.19 -10.72 -5.58
CA GLU A 402 -42.93 -11.49 -6.57
C GLU A 402 -42.98 -12.95 -6.06
N GLY A 403 -44.13 -13.34 -5.53
CA GLY A 403 -44.41 -14.62 -4.88
C GLY A 403 -45.65 -14.52 -4.01
#